data_AF-A0A0Q7J9G2-F1
#
_entry.id   AF-A0A0Q7J9G2-F1
#
_cell.length_a   1.000
_cell.length_b   1.000
_cell.length_c   1.000
_cell.angle_alpha   90.00
_cell.angle_beta   90.00
_cell.angle_gamma   90.00
#
_symmetry.space_group_name_H-M   'P 1'
#
loop_
_entity.id
_entity.type
_entity.pdbx_description
1 polymer ?
#
loop_
_entity_poly.entity_id
_entity_poly.type
_entity_poly.pdbx_seq_one_letter_code
_entity_poly.pdbx_strand_id
1 'polypeptide(L)'
;MITVTGYQIHQVIFEDPTIIVCHATSDEHACEVLLKIVKEGHRAIIENAKLINEYEIVGSLNIQGVIKPIALLRQGNVLVLATEWVHGLTLRHFAQSGQISIPVFLKIAIQIARVLEQLHKIHIVHMNIRPDTIVVVPSSLRVSLTGMGHSVLSMDGGRQARNMPLIEGSPPYMAPERTGQLNRVVDGGTDLYSLGVTFYEMLAGQLPFHAKDPLEWAHAHLAKTPLPLLTFNSQVPAIIDEIIMKLLEKTMDRRYKSAYGLRMDLENCLQQWEENGDCERFRIAQQDGPLLLEINRDSSDKPIMLSERTEFETSETSNGYSQVLELAAVMRASQAFSEETDSYHLLSKLMSILIEVAGAQRGCFVAIRSAELYVEQIVEAESREQPLRGGIPLSQYENVCQNIISYVAIKRHFVILEDAAREGLFTQDTYVQLHKPKSVLGLPIIAQGELQGVLYLENNLTSGVFAAERLGVLHMLASQINYVQRLLGYYGSSQSIQEPKIGGALTSPIVPLTEREIEVLQWMAAGLSNKEIAVRLVMSAGTVKVHMRNLFGKLHVNNRVRAVTVATQLNLLQATPIAE
;
A
#
# COMPACT_ATOMS: atom_id res chain seq x y z
N MET A 1 -14.16 -25.78 -21.44
CA MET A 1 -13.08 -26.19 -20.52
C MET A 1 -12.17 -24.98 -20.35
N ILE A 2 -11.85 -24.64 -19.11
CA ILE A 2 -10.90 -23.57 -18.81
C ILE A 2 -9.52 -24.11 -19.20
N THR A 3 -8.75 -23.33 -19.96
CA THR A 3 -7.40 -23.70 -20.38
C THR A 3 -6.47 -22.54 -20.08
N VAL A 4 -5.34 -22.83 -19.44
CA VAL A 4 -4.28 -21.87 -19.13
C VAL A 4 -2.98 -22.47 -19.64
N THR A 5 -2.29 -21.77 -20.53
CA THR A 5 -1.06 -22.28 -21.16
C THR A 5 0.01 -22.57 -20.11
N GLY A 6 0.59 -23.77 -20.14
CA GLY A 6 1.62 -24.22 -19.18
C GLY A 6 1.06 -24.78 -17.87
N TYR A 7 -0.26 -24.98 -17.76
CA TYR A 7 -0.90 -25.53 -16.57
C TYR A 7 -1.95 -26.57 -16.90
N GLN A 8 -1.95 -27.66 -16.15
CA GLN A 8 -2.97 -28.71 -16.19
C GLN A 8 -3.96 -28.54 -15.05
N ILE A 9 -5.19 -28.12 -15.36
CA ILE A 9 -6.24 -27.90 -14.37
C ILE A 9 -6.88 -29.23 -13.98
N HIS A 10 -6.86 -29.53 -12.68
CA HIS A 10 -7.45 -30.75 -12.12
C HIS A 10 -8.87 -30.54 -11.61
N GLN A 11 -9.11 -29.40 -10.95
CA GLN A 11 -10.36 -29.12 -10.27
C GLN A 11 -10.63 -27.61 -10.15
N VAL A 12 -11.89 -27.21 -10.30
CA VAL A 12 -12.36 -25.88 -9.88
C VAL A 12 -12.72 -25.95 -8.39
N ILE A 13 -12.06 -25.14 -7.57
CA ILE A 13 -12.25 -25.07 -6.12
C ILE A 13 -13.35 -24.08 -5.77
N PHE A 14 -13.35 -22.94 -6.47
CA PHE A 14 -14.29 -21.86 -6.24
C PHE A 14 -14.56 -21.13 -7.55
N GLU A 15 -15.79 -20.68 -7.73
CA GLU A 15 -16.20 -19.90 -8.88
C GLU A 15 -17.27 -18.91 -8.45
N ASP A 16 -17.05 -17.63 -8.75
CA ASP A 16 -18.05 -16.58 -8.61
C ASP A 16 -18.21 -15.82 -9.94
N PRO A 17 -19.05 -14.77 -10.03
CA PRO A 17 -19.23 -14.02 -11.28
C PRO A 17 -17.97 -13.33 -11.83
N THR A 18 -16.92 -13.19 -11.03
CA THR A 18 -15.73 -12.36 -11.31
C THR A 18 -14.43 -13.16 -11.40
N ILE A 19 -14.30 -14.24 -10.65
CA ILE A 19 -13.08 -15.05 -10.58
C ILE A 19 -13.39 -16.54 -10.59
N ILE A 20 -12.43 -17.32 -11.07
CA ILE A 20 -12.39 -18.77 -10.94
C ILE A 20 -11.09 -19.14 -10.22
N VAL A 21 -11.18 -20.01 -9.23
CA VAL A 21 -10.04 -20.54 -8.50
C VAL A 21 -9.92 -22.03 -8.77
N CYS A 22 -8.78 -22.45 -9.30
CA CYS A 22 -8.53 -23.83 -9.72
C CYS A 22 -7.32 -24.43 -9.00
N HIS A 23 -7.40 -25.72 -8.71
CA HIS A 23 -6.23 -26.56 -8.46
C HIS A 23 -5.65 -27.02 -9.79
N ALA A 24 -4.34 -26.86 -9.97
CA ALA A 24 -3.65 -27.23 -11.19
C ALA A 24 -2.22 -27.71 -10.90
N THR A 25 -1.56 -28.31 -11.89
CA THR A 25 -0.12 -28.55 -11.89
C THR A 25 0.55 -27.65 -12.93
N SER A 26 1.69 -27.06 -12.56
CA SER A 26 2.54 -26.30 -13.49
C SER A 26 3.37 -27.27 -14.34
N ASP A 27 3.34 -27.12 -15.66
CA ASP A 27 4.17 -27.93 -16.58
C ASP A 27 5.66 -27.58 -16.44
N GLU A 28 5.99 -26.31 -16.14
CA GLU A 28 7.36 -25.82 -16.01
C GLU A 28 8.03 -26.25 -14.70
N HIS A 29 7.32 -26.12 -13.57
CA HIS A 29 7.88 -26.39 -12.24
C HIS A 29 7.54 -27.79 -11.70
N ALA A 30 6.68 -28.54 -12.41
CA ALA A 30 6.19 -29.86 -12.00
C ALA A 30 5.65 -29.89 -10.54
N CYS A 31 4.97 -28.82 -10.13
CA CYS A 31 4.42 -28.66 -8.78
C CYS A 31 2.93 -28.29 -8.81
N GLU A 32 2.24 -28.58 -7.71
CA GLU A 32 0.84 -28.18 -7.51
C GLU A 32 0.74 -26.68 -7.24
N VAL A 33 -0.25 -26.05 -7.87
CA VAL A 33 -0.50 -24.61 -7.80
C VAL A 33 -1.98 -24.33 -7.63
N LEU A 34 -2.28 -23.16 -7.07
CA LEU A 34 -3.59 -22.55 -7.10
C LEU A 34 -3.60 -21.43 -8.15
N LEU A 35 -4.51 -21.53 -9.12
CA LEU A 35 -4.72 -20.51 -10.16
C LEU A 35 -5.92 -19.66 -9.79
N LYS A 36 -5.73 -18.34 -9.67
CA LYS A 36 -6.81 -17.34 -9.62
C LYS A 36 -6.96 -16.72 -11.00
N ILE A 37 -8.07 -17.00 -11.68
CA ILE A 37 -8.34 -16.61 -13.06
C ILE A 37 -9.44 -15.54 -13.04
N VAL A 38 -9.17 -14.36 -13.58
CA VAL A 38 -10.19 -13.32 -13.74
C VAL A 38 -11.11 -13.66 -14.92
N LYS A 39 -12.41 -13.49 -14.73
CA LYS A 39 -13.41 -13.62 -15.80
C LYS A 39 -13.52 -12.33 -16.58
N GLU A 40 -13.78 -12.45 -17.88
CA GLU A 40 -14.14 -11.30 -18.70
C GLU A 40 -15.46 -10.68 -18.22
N GLY A 41 -15.52 -9.35 -18.19
CA GLY A 41 -16.71 -8.61 -17.77
C GLY A 41 -16.35 -7.25 -17.17
N HIS A 42 -17.38 -6.53 -16.70
CA HIS A 42 -17.23 -5.16 -16.18
C HIS A 42 -16.30 -5.07 -14.96
N ARG A 43 -16.12 -6.16 -14.20
CA ARG A 43 -15.23 -6.19 -13.03
C ARG A 43 -13.80 -6.68 -13.35
N ALA A 44 -13.50 -7.04 -14.60
CA ALA A 44 -12.18 -7.57 -14.95
C ALA A 44 -11.03 -6.60 -14.64
N ILE A 45 -11.24 -5.30 -14.84
CA ILE A 45 -10.23 -4.26 -14.58
C ILE A 45 -9.80 -4.25 -13.11
N ILE A 46 -10.77 -4.20 -12.20
CA ILE A 46 -10.49 -4.13 -10.76
C ILE A 46 -9.89 -5.45 -10.26
N GLU A 47 -10.37 -6.60 -10.72
CA GLU A 47 -9.82 -7.90 -10.31
C GLU A 47 -8.39 -8.11 -10.84
N ASN A 48 -8.12 -7.72 -12.09
CA ASN A 48 -6.75 -7.75 -12.64
C ASN A 48 -5.81 -6.85 -11.83
N ALA A 49 -6.26 -5.65 -11.43
CA ALA A 49 -5.47 -4.75 -10.60
C ALA A 49 -5.15 -5.36 -9.22
N LYS A 50 -6.10 -6.10 -8.60
CA LYS A 50 -5.84 -6.84 -7.36
C LYS A 50 -4.80 -7.93 -7.55
N LEU A 51 -4.85 -8.70 -8.65
CA LEU A 51 -3.85 -9.73 -8.93
C LEU A 51 -2.44 -9.15 -9.15
N ILE A 52 -2.33 -8.02 -9.86
CA ILE A 52 -1.07 -7.29 -10.01
C ILE A 52 -0.53 -6.86 -8.65
N ASN A 53 -1.38 -6.25 -7.81
CA ASN A 53 -0.96 -5.76 -6.50
C ASN A 53 -0.51 -6.92 -5.58
N GLU A 54 -1.22 -8.05 -5.60
CA GLU A 54 -0.85 -9.26 -4.86
C GLU A 54 0.50 -9.81 -5.33
N TYR A 55 0.72 -9.90 -6.64
CA TYR A 55 1.97 -10.39 -7.23
C TYR A 55 3.17 -9.54 -6.82
N GLU A 56 3.05 -8.21 -6.91
CA GLU A 56 4.17 -7.31 -6.64
C GLU A 56 4.48 -7.15 -5.15
N ILE A 57 3.45 -7.01 -4.31
CA ILE A 57 3.65 -6.82 -2.87
C ILE A 57 4.27 -8.07 -2.26
N VAL A 58 3.80 -9.26 -2.67
CA VAL A 58 4.22 -10.53 -2.06
C VAL A 58 5.45 -11.13 -2.73
N GLY A 59 5.72 -10.83 -4.01
CA GLY A 59 6.79 -11.46 -4.79
C GLY A 59 8.17 -11.41 -4.15
N SER A 60 8.48 -10.40 -3.33
CA SER A 60 9.74 -10.27 -2.59
C SER A 60 9.66 -10.65 -1.10
N LEU A 61 8.48 -11.05 -0.60
CA LEU A 61 8.28 -11.33 0.83
C LEU A 61 8.74 -12.74 1.21
N ASN A 62 9.49 -12.81 2.30
CA ASN A 62 9.84 -14.08 2.93
C ASN A 62 9.22 -14.17 4.33
N ILE A 63 7.88 -14.15 4.38
CA ILE A 63 7.09 -14.30 5.60
C ILE A 63 6.43 -15.67 5.57
N GLN A 64 6.72 -16.49 6.59
CA GLN A 64 6.04 -17.76 6.76
C GLN A 64 4.57 -17.52 7.12
N GLY A 65 3.65 -18.20 6.43
CA GLY A 65 2.21 -18.02 6.64
C GLY A 65 1.58 -16.96 5.73
N VAL A 66 2.26 -16.52 4.66
CA VAL A 66 1.66 -15.79 3.53
C VAL A 66 1.81 -16.64 2.28
N ILE A 67 0.72 -16.86 1.54
CA ILE A 67 0.73 -17.64 0.30
C ILE A 67 1.53 -16.88 -0.77
N LYS A 68 2.58 -17.52 -1.29
CA LYS A 68 3.48 -16.92 -2.27
C LYS A 68 2.93 -17.00 -3.70
N PRO A 69 2.99 -15.89 -4.46
CA PRO A 69 2.78 -15.93 -5.90
C PRO A 69 3.98 -16.58 -6.60
N ILE A 70 3.69 -17.37 -7.63
CA ILE A 70 4.67 -18.05 -8.48
C ILE A 70 4.79 -17.30 -9.80
N ALA A 71 3.66 -17.02 -10.45
CA ALA A 71 3.63 -16.35 -11.75
C ALA A 71 2.35 -15.52 -11.91
N LEU A 72 2.45 -14.44 -12.65
CA LEU A 72 1.31 -13.67 -13.13
C LEU A 72 1.27 -13.80 -14.65
N LEU A 73 0.18 -14.31 -15.20
CA LEU A 73 0.05 -14.63 -16.62
C LEU A 73 -1.02 -13.76 -17.24
N ARG A 74 -0.88 -13.53 -18.55
CA ARG A 74 -1.87 -12.81 -19.35
C ARG A 74 -2.55 -13.78 -20.30
N GLN A 75 -3.88 -13.74 -20.32
CA GLN A 75 -4.71 -14.48 -21.27
C GLN A 75 -5.72 -13.52 -21.90
N GLY A 76 -5.40 -13.00 -23.08
CA GLY A 76 -6.18 -11.93 -23.70
C GLY A 76 -6.17 -10.65 -22.86
N ASN A 77 -7.35 -10.26 -22.36
CA ASN A 77 -7.56 -9.08 -21.51
C ASN A 77 -7.73 -9.42 -20.02
N VAL A 78 -7.57 -10.69 -19.63
CA VAL A 78 -7.64 -11.11 -18.24
C VAL A 78 -6.29 -11.60 -17.75
N LEU A 79 -6.09 -11.49 -16.44
CA LEU A 79 -4.89 -11.98 -15.77
C LEU A 79 -5.20 -13.27 -15.02
N VAL A 80 -4.17 -14.10 -14.88
CA VAL A 80 -4.17 -15.32 -14.08
C VAL A 80 -3.01 -15.25 -13.11
N LEU A 81 -3.29 -15.36 -11.81
CA LEU A 81 -2.25 -15.45 -10.79
C LEU A 81 -2.09 -16.90 -10.37
N ALA A 82 -0.91 -17.47 -10.61
CA ALA A 82 -0.49 -18.74 -10.07
C ALA A 82 0.18 -18.53 -8.71
N THR A 83 -0.24 -19.29 -7.71
CA THR A 83 0.29 -19.25 -6.33
C THR A 83 0.62 -20.65 -5.84
N GLU A 84 1.42 -20.76 -4.78
CA GLU A 84 1.67 -22.06 -4.14
C GLU A 84 0.37 -22.71 -3.66
N TRP A 85 0.27 -24.03 -3.83
CA TRP A 85 -0.88 -24.79 -3.36
C TRP A 85 -0.78 -25.08 -1.86
N VAL A 86 -1.82 -24.69 -1.11
CA VAL A 86 -1.98 -25.03 0.30
C VAL A 86 -3.13 -26.01 0.45
N HIS A 87 -2.83 -27.20 0.95
CA HIS A 87 -3.79 -28.25 1.26
C HIS A 87 -4.64 -27.91 2.50
N GLY A 88 -5.47 -26.88 2.41
CA GLY A 88 -6.28 -26.37 3.51
C GLY A 88 -7.67 -25.89 3.07
N LEU A 89 -8.46 -25.48 4.05
CA LEU A 89 -9.77 -24.85 3.88
C LEU A 89 -9.67 -23.37 4.22
N THR A 90 -10.50 -22.51 3.61
CA THR A 90 -10.65 -21.17 4.17
C THR A 90 -11.21 -21.28 5.58
N LEU A 91 -10.89 -20.31 6.44
CA LEU A 91 -11.33 -20.28 7.82
C LEU A 91 -12.85 -20.32 7.94
N ARG A 92 -13.57 -19.74 6.95
CA ARG A 92 -15.02 -19.86 6.82
C ARG A 92 -15.46 -21.32 6.69
N HIS A 93 -14.91 -22.05 5.72
CA HIS A 93 -15.26 -23.45 5.49
C HIS A 93 -14.79 -24.35 6.64
N PHE A 94 -13.64 -24.04 7.25
CA PHE A 94 -13.17 -24.71 8.45
C PHE A 94 -14.17 -24.55 9.60
N ALA A 95 -14.65 -23.33 9.86
CA ALA A 95 -15.68 -23.06 10.88
C ALA A 95 -17.04 -23.72 10.58
N GLN A 96 -17.39 -23.88 9.30
CA GLN A 96 -18.62 -24.57 8.89
C GLN A 96 -18.54 -26.09 9.03
N SER A 97 -17.34 -26.67 9.02
CA SER A 97 -17.13 -28.12 9.17
C SER A 97 -17.40 -28.62 10.60
N GLY A 98 -17.47 -27.74 11.58
CA GLY A 98 -17.78 -28.05 12.97
C GLY A 98 -17.53 -26.85 13.90
N GLN A 99 -18.08 -26.89 15.11
CA GLN A 99 -17.88 -25.83 16.09
C GLN A 99 -16.40 -25.74 16.49
N ILE A 100 -15.82 -24.55 16.38
CA ILE A 100 -14.42 -24.32 16.73
C ILE A 100 -14.31 -24.27 18.26
N SER A 101 -13.56 -25.20 18.84
CA SER A 101 -13.26 -25.19 20.27
C SER A 101 -12.29 -24.05 20.62
N ILE A 102 -12.35 -23.55 21.85
CA ILE A 102 -11.48 -22.45 22.31
C ILE A 102 -9.98 -22.72 22.09
N PRO A 103 -9.43 -23.92 22.36
CA PRO A 103 -8.03 -24.23 22.05
C PRO A 103 -7.68 -24.11 20.57
N VAL A 104 -8.57 -24.59 19.70
CA VAL A 104 -8.37 -24.53 18.23
C VAL A 104 -8.43 -23.08 17.76
N PHE A 105 -9.40 -22.31 18.25
CA PHE A 105 -9.49 -20.88 18.00
C PHE A 105 -8.20 -20.16 18.40
N LEU A 106 -7.72 -20.35 19.64
CA LEU A 106 -6.51 -19.69 20.13
C LEU A 106 -5.28 -20.05 19.30
N LYS A 107 -5.10 -21.34 18.95
CA LYS A 107 -3.99 -21.80 18.08
C LYS A 107 -4.00 -21.16 16.69
N ILE A 108 -5.18 -20.95 16.12
CA ILE A 108 -5.34 -20.26 14.84
C ILE A 108 -5.10 -18.74 15.01
N ALA A 109 -5.71 -18.13 16.02
CA ALA A 109 -5.64 -16.69 16.30
C ALA A 109 -4.20 -16.22 16.54
N ILE A 110 -3.41 -16.97 17.31
CA ILE A 110 -1.99 -16.70 17.58
C ILE A 110 -1.18 -16.69 16.28
N GLN A 111 -1.40 -17.67 15.39
CA GLN A 111 -0.70 -17.72 14.11
C GLN A 111 -1.06 -16.53 13.21
N ILE A 112 -2.34 -16.15 13.14
CA ILE A 112 -2.77 -14.97 12.37
C ILE A 112 -2.11 -13.70 12.91
N ALA A 113 -2.16 -13.49 14.24
CA ALA A 113 -1.53 -12.35 14.89
C ALA A 113 0.00 -12.31 14.62
N ARG A 114 0.66 -13.46 14.60
CA ARG A 114 2.09 -13.58 14.29
C ARG A 114 2.42 -13.20 12.83
N VAL A 115 1.58 -13.58 11.87
CA VAL A 115 1.78 -13.20 10.47
C VAL A 115 1.58 -11.69 10.29
N LEU A 116 0.51 -11.14 10.89
CA LEU A 116 0.27 -9.69 10.89
C LEU A 116 1.40 -8.91 11.55
N GLU A 117 1.94 -9.39 12.68
CA GLU A 117 3.10 -8.81 13.33
C GLU A 117 4.30 -8.71 12.36
N GLN A 118 4.57 -9.76 11.59
CA GLN A 118 5.67 -9.76 10.61
C GLN A 118 5.41 -8.79 9.45
N LEU A 119 4.18 -8.75 8.93
CA LEU A 119 3.78 -7.81 7.87
C LEU A 119 3.92 -6.36 8.34
N HIS A 120 3.38 -6.04 9.53
CA HIS A 120 3.41 -4.69 10.09
C HIS A 120 4.84 -4.23 10.40
N LYS A 121 5.73 -5.13 10.85
CA LYS A 121 7.16 -4.83 11.05
C LYS A 121 7.90 -4.38 9.80
N ILE A 122 7.46 -4.84 8.62
CA ILE A 122 8.00 -4.41 7.33
C ILE A 122 7.07 -3.41 6.64
N HIS A 123 6.21 -2.74 7.40
CA HIS A 123 5.35 -1.67 6.93
C HIS A 123 4.30 -2.12 5.89
N ILE A 124 3.83 -3.37 5.92
CA ILE A 124 2.75 -3.84 5.04
C ILE A 124 1.47 -4.02 5.85
N VAL A 125 0.37 -3.39 5.42
CA VAL A 125 -0.97 -3.59 5.97
C VAL A 125 -1.76 -4.45 4.98
N HIS A 126 -2.38 -5.53 5.47
CA HIS A 126 -3.04 -6.53 4.63
C HIS A 126 -4.34 -6.01 4.00
N MET A 127 -5.15 -5.25 4.74
CA MET A 127 -6.38 -4.56 4.30
C MET A 127 -7.57 -5.43 3.92
N ASN A 128 -7.48 -6.75 4.09
CA ASN A 128 -8.53 -7.69 3.70
C ASN A 128 -8.55 -8.93 4.60
N ILE A 129 -8.35 -8.74 5.90
CA ILE A 129 -8.42 -9.82 6.89
C ILE A 129 -9.88 -10.22 7.09
N ARG A 130 -10.22 -11.46 6.73
CA ARG A 130 -11.54 -12.06 6.89
C ARG A 130 -11.47 -13.59 6.79
N PRO A 131 -12.52 -14.34 7.18
CA PRO A 131 -12.46 -15.80 7.12
C PRO A 131 -12.15 -16.40 5.74
N ASP A 132 -12.47 -15.69 4.66
CA ASP A 132 -12.25 -16.14 3.29
C ASP A 132 -10.80 -15.95 2.80
N THR A 133 -10.02 -15.12 3.49
CA THR A 133 -8.62 -14.81 3.16
C THR A 133 -7.61 -15.46 4.11
N ILE A 134 -8.09 -16.30 5.01
CA ILE A 134 -7.28 -17.08 5.93
C ILE A 134 -7.48 -18.56 5.58
N VAL A 135 -6.41 -19.28 5.28
CA VAL A 135 -6.43 -20.71 4.99
C VAL A 135 -5.88 -21.48 6.18
N VAL A 136 -6.60 -22.52 6.60
CA VAL A 136 -6.23 -23.41 7.70
C VAL A 136 -6.10 -24.84 7.18
N VAL A 137 -4.98 -25.49 7.49
CA VAL A 137 -4.76 -26.91 7.20
C VAL A 137 -5.37 -27.75 8.33
N PRO A 138 -6.48 -28.48 8.14
CA PRO A 138 -7.21 -29.11 9.25
C PRO A 138 -6.38 -30.10 10.08
N SER A 139 -5.46 -30.83 9.45
CA SER A 139 -4.63 -31.84 10.13
C SER A 139 -3.56 -31.27 11.05
N SER A 140 -3.13 -30.03 10.83
CA SER A 140 -2.01 -29.41 11.57
C SER A 140 -2.35 -28.06 12.17
N LEU A 141 -3.53 -27.51 11.87
CA LEU A 141 -3.96 -26.15 12.19
C LEU A 141 -3.01 -25.06 11.68
N ARG A 142 -2.16 -25.38 10.70
CA ARG A 142 -1.27 -24.40 10.08
C ARG A 142 -2.08 -23.33 9.36
N VAL A 143 -1.75 -22.06 9.60
CA VAL A 143 -2.41 -20.91 8.99
C VAL A 143 -1.56 -20.31 7.88
N SER A 144 -2.21 -19.97 6.76
CA SER A 144 -1.65 -19.14 5.69
C SER A 144 -2.64 -18.04 5.28
N LEU A 145 -2.15 -16.81 5.13
CA LEU A 145 -2.92 -15.67 4.64
C LEU A 145 -2.85 -15.57 3.11
N THR A 146 -3.95 -15.14 2.50
CA THR A 146 -4.06 -14.84 1.06
C THR A 146 -4.86 -13.56 0.86
N GLY A 147 -5.06 -13.13 -0.40
CA GLY A 147 -5.88 -11.95 -0.70
C GLY A 147 -5.15 -10.63 -0.44
N MET A 148 -3.84 -10.63 -0.70
CA MET A 148 -2.96 -9.45 -0.60
C MET A 148 -3.20 -8.42 -1.70
N GLY A 149 -4.17 -8.66 -2.61
CA GLY A 149 -4.53 -7.71 -3.66
C GLY A 149 -5.02 -6.34 -3.16
N HIS A 150 -5.43 -6.22 -1.89
CA HIS A 150 -5.79 -4.93 -1.26
C HIS A 150 -4.68 -4.33 -0.40
N SER A 151 -3.56 -5.03 -0.23
CA SER A 151 -2.51 -4.63 0.70
C SER A 151 -1.84 -3.34 0.28
N VAL A 152 -1.33 -2.61 1.27
CA VAL A 152 -0.65 -1.33 1.08
C VAL A 152 0.63 -1.29 1.92
N LEU A 153 1.65 -0.60 1.40
CA LEU A 153 2.84 -0.27 2.18
C LEU A 153 2.57 1.01 2.99
N SER A 154 2.57 0.91 4.32
CA SER A 154 2.35 2.00 5.28
C SER A 154 3.69 2.59 5.72
N MET A 155 4.10 3.71 5.12
CA MET A 155 5.36 4.36 5.48
C MET A 155 5.26 5.09 6.83
N ASP A 156 6.16 4.75 7.76
CA ASP A 156 6.35 5.52 9.00
C ASP A 156 7.07 6.84 8.72
N GLY A 157 6.49 7.93 9.22
CA GLY A 157 7.15 9.23 9.31
C GLY A 157 6.62 10.29 8.34
N GLY A 158 5.56 10.99 8.75
CA GLY A 158 5.37 12.44 8.55
C GLY A 158 5.50 13.08 7.16
N ARG A 159 5.65 12.34 6.06
CA ARG A 159 5.88 12.92 4.72
C ARG A 159 4.91 12.36 3.68
N GLN A 160 3.70 12.89 3.74
CA GLN A 160 2.88 13.45 2.66
C GLN A 160 2.59 12.65 1.36
N ALA A 161 2.94 11.37 1.27
CA ALA A 161 2.50 10.52 0.17
C ALA A 161 1.90 9.22 0.70
N ARG A 162 0.59 9.04 0.50
CA ARG A 162 -0.18 7.90 1.00
C ARG A 162 -0.36 6.86 -0.12
N ASN A 163 0.00 5.62 0.17
CA ASN A 163 -0.49 4.49 -0.62
C ASN A 163 -1.97 4.29 -0.26
N MET A 164 -2.87 4.63 -1.17
CA MET A 164 -4.29 4.36 -0.95
C MET A 164 -4.64 2.95 -1.46
N PRO A 165 -5.39 2.14 -0.70
CA PRO A 165 -5.92 0.88 -1.21
C PRO A 165 -6.84 1.11 -2.42
N LEU A 166 -7.08 0.03 -3.17
CA LEU A 166 -8.20 -0.01 -4.12
C LEU A 166 -9.51 0.35 -3.39
N ILE A 167 -10.39 1.09 -4.06
CA ILE A 167 -11.67 1.58 -3.48
C ILE A 167 -12.62 0.43 -3.06
N GLU A 168 -12.33 -0.80 -3.47
CA GLU A 168 -13.07 -1.97 -3.06
C GLU A 168 -12.58 -2.59 -1.74
N GLY A 169 -13.48 -3.32 -1.09
CA GLY A 169 -13.18 -4.13 0.08
C GLY A 169 -14.36 -5.01 0.45
N SER A 170 -14.33 -5.54 1.66
CA SER A 170 -15.46 -6.26 2.23
C SER A 170 -16.12 -5.38 3.31
N PRO A 171 -17.25 -4.70 3.00
CA PRO A 171 -17.90 -3.80 3.95
C PRO A 171 -18.11 -4.38 5.35
N PRO A 172 -18.49 -5.66 5.53
CA PRO A 172 -18.70 -6.22 6.87
C PRO A 172 -17.46 -6.29 7.78
N TYR A 173 -16.25 -6.25 7.22
CA TYR A 173 -14.99 -6.36 7.95
C TYR A 173 -14.19 -5.05 7.92
N MET A 174 -14.75 -3.99 7.35
CA MET A 174 -14.03 -2.77 7.07
C MET A 174 -13.82 -1.94 8.36
N ALA A 175 -12.59 -1.49 8.58
CA ALA A 175 -12.28 -0.64 9.74
C ALA A 175 -12.92 0.76 9.62
N PRO A 176 -13.28 1.42 10.74
CA PRO A 176 -13.97 2.71 10.73
C PRO A 176 -13.21 3.84 10.00
N GLU A 177 -11.88 3.85 10.10
CA GLU A 177 -11.03 4.81 9.38
C GLU A 177 -11.13 4.71 7.86
N ARG A 178 -11.56 3.54 7.33
CA ARG A 178 -11.78 3.32 5.90
C ARG A 178 -13.16 3.74 5.42
N THR A 179 -14.13 3.94 6.32
CA THR A 179 -15.53 4.17 5.98
C THR A 179 -15.95 5.65 6.04
N GLY A 180 -15.01 6.58 6.27
CA GLY A 180 -15.34 8.01 6.29
C GLY A 180 -14.25 9.00 6.68
N GLN A 181 -12.99 8.58 6.87
CA GLN A 181 -11.88 9.49 7.20
C GLN A 181 -10.66 9.19 6.33
N LEU A 182 -10.73 9.58 5.05
CA LEU A 182 -9.62 9.44 4.08
C LEU A 182 -8.37 10.25 4.48
N ASN A 183 -8.52 11.13 5.49
CA ASN A 183 -7.44 11.91 6.06
C ASN A 183 -6.63 11.20 7.16
N ARG A 184 -7.05 10.02 7.65
CA ARG A 184 -6.26 9.22 8.61
C ARG A 184 -5.27 8.29 7.89
N VAL A 185 -4.13 8.07 8.53
CA VAL A 185 -3.12 7.10 8.06
C VAL A 185 -3.66 5.70 8.30
N VAL A 186 -3.59 4.85 7.27
CA VAL A 186 -3.87 3.42 7.39
C VAL A 186 -2.63 2.76 7.97
N ASP A 187 -2.76 2.15 9.15
CA ASP A 187 -1.68 1.45 9.85
C ASP A 187 -2.10 0.01 10.20
N GLY A 188 -1.24 -0.70 10.94
CA GLY A 188 -1.53 -2.07 11.38
C GLY A 188 -2.82 -2.18 12.21
N GLY A 189 -3.28 -1.09 12.84
CA GLY A 189 -4.54 -1.03 13.58
C GLY A 189 -5.75 -1.34 12.71
N THR A 190 -5.70 -1.00 11.41
CA THR A 190 -6.76 -1.34 10.44
C THR A 190 -6.94 -2.85 10.31
N ASP A 191 -5.85 -3.61 10.19
CA ASP A 191 -5.92 -5.08 10.15
C ASP A 191 -6.42 -5.67 11.46
N LEU A 192 -6.02 -5.09 12.60
CA LEU A 192 -6.44 -5.54 13.92
C LEU A 192 -7.96 -5.39 14.12
N TYR A 193 -8.56 -4.33 13.58
CA TYR A 193 -10.01 -4.19 13.60
C TYR A 193 -10.71 -5.28 12.78
N SER A 194 -10.27 -5.49 11.53
CA SER A 194 -10.80 -6.53 10.65
C SER A 194 -10.61 -7.93 11.24
N LEU A 195 -9.51 -8.15 11.96
CA LEU A 195 -9.25 -9.37 12.73
C LEU A 195 -10.23 -9.52 13.90
N GLY A 196 -10.55 -8.44 14.61
CA GLY A 196 -11.58 -8.42 15.65
C GLY A 196 -12.95 -8.86 15.12
N VAL A 197 -13.36 -8.35 13.95
CA VAL A 197 -14.60 -8.77 13.28
C VAL A 197 -14.54 -10.26 12.92
N THR A 198 -13.40 -10.72 12.40
CA THR A 198 -13.16 -12.12 12.03
C THR A 198 -13.27 -13.05 13.24
N PHE A 199 -12.62 -12.72 14.35
CA PHE A 199 -12.68 -13.50 15.58
C PHE A 199 -14.07 -13.50 16.19
N TYR A 200 -14.75 -12.36 16.15
CA TYR A 200 -16.13 -12.26 16.60
C TYR A 200 -17.03 -13.23 15.84
N GLU A 201 -16.96 -13.22 14.50
CA GLU A 201 -17.76 -14.11 13.65
C GLU A 201 -17.46 -15.59 13.91
N MET A 202 -16.19 -15.95 14.11
CA MET A 202 -15.81 -17.33 14.41
C MET A 202 -16.41 -17.86 15.72
N LEU A 203 -16.45 -17.03 16.76
CA LEU A 203 -16.88 -17.46 18.10
C LEU A 203 -18.38 -17.30 18.33
N ALA A 204 -19.01 -16.28 17.72
CA ALA A 204 -20.45 -16.04 17.80
C ALA A 204 -21.25 -16.77 16.71
N GLY A 205 -20.61 -17.18 15.61
CA GLY A 205 -21.28 -17.72 14.42
C GLY A 205 -22.01 -16.66 13.58
N GLN A 206 -21.86 -15.38 13.90
CA GLN A 206 -22.47 -14.25 13.17
C GLN A 206 -21.62 -12.99 13.30
N LEU A 207 -21.81 -12.05 12.38
CA LEU A 207 -21.09 -10.77 12.36
C LEU A 207 -21.47 -9.87 13.56
N PRO A 208 -20.58 -8.94 13.98
CA PRO A 208 -20.86 -8.00 15.08
C PRO A 208 -21.95 -6.97 14.74
N PHE A 209 -22.19 -6.72 13.45
CA PHE A 209 -23.23 -5.82 12.97
C PHE A 209 -24.03 -6.44 11.82
N HIS A 210 -25.20 -5.87 11.57
CA HIS A 210 -26.01 -6.16 10.40
C HIS A 210 -26.32 -4.86 9.66
N ALA A 211 -26.22 -4.90 8.34
CA ALA A 211 -26.52 -3.81 7.42
C ALA A 211 -26.86 -4.38 6.04
N LYS A 212 -27.67 -3.64 5.28
CA LYS A 212 -28.20 -4.06 3.98
C LYS A 212 -27.41 -3.51 2.81
N ASP A 213 -26.72 -2.39 3.01
CA ASP A 213 -25.96 -1.71 1.97
C ASP A 213 -24.62 -1.17 2.52
N PRO A 214 -23.67 -0.78 1.64
CA PRO A 214 -22.37 -0.29 2.07
C PRO A 214 -22.41 0.96 2.97
N LEU A 215 -23.41 1.82 2.84
CA LEU A 215 -23.55 3.03 3.65
C LEU A 215 -24.01 2.68 5.08
N GLU A 216 -24.96 1.77 5.20
CA GLU A 216 -25.36 1.21 6.50
C GLU A 216 -24.19 0.48 7.18
N TRP A 217 -23.35 -0.24 6.42
CA TRP A 217 -22.11 -0.83 6.93
C TRP A 217 -21.14 0.24 7.43
N ALA A 218 -20.91 1.29 6.65
CA ALA A 218 -20.07 2.42 7.05
C ALA A 218 -20.55 3.04 8.36
N HIS A 219 -21.86 3.33 8.47
CA HIS A 219 -22.48 3.85 9.68
C HIS A 219 -22.35 2.89 10.87
N ALA A 220 -22.56 1.58 10.66
CA ALA A 220 -22.42 0.57 11.70
C ALA A 220 -21.00 0.53 12.26
N HIS A 221 -19.99 0.53 11.38
CA HIS A 221 -18.60 0.53 11.80
C HIS A 221 -18.20 1.83 12.51
N LEU A 222 -18.72 2.98 12.09
CA LEU A 222 -18.40 4.28 12.70
C LEU A 222 -19.06 4.50 14.07
N ALA A 223 -20.34 4.11 14.23
CA ALA A 223 -21.16 4.60 15.34
C ALA A 223 -21.79 3.52 16.23
N LYS A 224 -21.94 2.27 15.75
CA LYS A 224 -22.59 1.21 16.54
C LYS A 224 -21.58 0.45 17.39
N THR A 225 -21.95 0.14 18.63
CA THR A 225 -21.20 -0.77 19.51
C THR A 225 -21.72 -2.19 19.34
N PRO A 226 -20.85 -3.20 19.17
CA PRO A 226 -21.29 -4.59 19.05
C PRO A 226 -21.80 -5.11 20.40
N LEU A 227 -22.66 -6.13 20.36
CA LEU A 227 -23.06 -6.85 21.57
C LEU A 227 -21.89 -7.74 22.05
N PRO A 228 -21.71 -7.95 23.37
CA PRO A 228 -20.67 -8.84 23.88
C PRO A 228 -20.84 -10.29 23.39
N LEU A 229 -19.74 -10.99 23.10
CA LEU A 229 -19.75 -12.37 22.60
C LEU A 229 -20.42 -13.35 23.56
N LEU A 230 -20.27 -13.10 24.86
CA LEU A 230 -20.89 -13.88 25.94
C LEU A 230 -22.43 -13.98 25.79
N THR A 231 -23.05 -13.04 25.08
CA THR A 231 -24.49 -13.05 24.76
C THR A 231 -24.87 -14.19 23.82
N PHE A 232 -23.94 -14.62 22.95
CA PHE A 232 -24.16 -15.63 21.91
C PHE A 232 -23.49 -16.96 22.21
N ASN A 233 -22.35 -16.91 22.90
CA ASN A 233 -21.58 -18.10 23.25
C ASN A 233 -21.03 -17.98 24.67
N SER A 234 -21.75 -18.58 25.62
CA SER A 234 -21.37 -18.59 27.04
C SER A 234 -20.18 -19.49 27.36
N GLN A 235 -19.69 -20.29 26.40
CA GLN A 235 -18.48 -21.10 26.56
C GLN A 235 -17.19 -20.30 26.30
N VAL A 236 -17.30 -19.08 25.78
CA VAL A 236 -16.14 -18.21 25.57
C VAL A 236 -15.74 -17.59 26.92
N PRO A 237 -14.49 -17.77 27.38
CA PRO A 237 -13.98 -17.06 28.56
C PRO A 237 -14.13 -15.54 28.42
N ALA A 238 -14.53 -14.88 29.51
CA ALA A 238 -14.74 -13.43 29.52
C ALA A 238 -13.52 -12.63 29.04
N ILE A 239 -12.31 -13.12 29.32
CA ILE A 239 -11.08 -12.47 28.87
C ILE A 239 -10.91 -12.46 27.35
N ILE A 240 -11.39 -13.48 26.65
CA ILE A 240 -11.36 -13.53 25.18
C ILE A 240 -12.37 -12.55 24.58
N ASP A 241 -13.54 -12.39 25.21
CA ASP A 241 -14.51 -11.35 24.84
C ASP A 241 -13.91 -9.94 25.03
N GLU A 242 -13.22 -9.69 26.14
CA GLU A 242 -12.52 -8.41 26.38
C GLU A 242 -11.45 -8.10 25.32
N ILE A 243 -10.66 -9.10 24.91
CA ILE A 243 -9.68 -8.97 23.83
C ILE A 243 -10.35 -8.58 22.51
N ILE A 244 -11.43 -9.29 22.13
CA ILE A 244 -12.12 -9.05 20.86
C ILE A 244 -12.83 -7.69 20.87
N MET A 245 -13.46 -7.32 21.98
CA MET A 245 -14.09 -6.00 22.13
C MET A 245 -13.04 -4.88 22.06
N LYS A 246 -11.84 -5.08 22.60
CA LYS A 246 -10.73 -4.13 22.43
C LYS A 246 -10.27 -4.01 20.96
N LEU A 247 -10.27 -5.09 20.17
CA LEU A 247 -9.98 -5.02 18.73
C LEU A 247 -11.06 -4.23 17.96
N LEU A 248 -12.32 -4.28 18.41
CA LEU A 248 -13.46 -3.62 17.79
C LEU A 248 -13.67 -2.16 18.24
N GLU A 249 -12.76 -1.61 19.04
CA GLU A 249 -12.74 -0.19 19.39
C GLU A 249 -12.65 0.70 18.14
N LYS A 250 -13.42 1.79 18.13
CA LYS A 250 -13.59 2.62 16.92
C LYS A 250 -12.36 3.46 16.65
N THR A 251 -11.77 3.99 17.71
CA THR A 251 -10.58 4.83 17.64
C THR A 251 -9.32 3.96 17.79
N MET A 252 -8.30 4.23 16.97
CA MET A 252 -7.07 3.41 16.93
C MET A 252 -6.29 3.42 18.25
N ASP A 253 -6.30 4.55 18.96
CA ASP A 253 -5.64 4.74 20.26
C ASP A 253 -6.19 3.84 21.37
N ARG A 254 -7.44 3.40 21.26
CA ARG A 254 -8.11 2.51 22.21
C ARG A 254 -7.96 1.03 21.84
N ARG A 255 -7.63 0.73 20.58
CA ARG A 255 -7.33 -0.63 20.10
C ARG A 255 -6.00 -1.14 20.66
N TYR A 256 -5.66 -2.37 20.29
CA TYR A 256 -4.27 -2.83 20.38
C TYR A 256 -3.40 -1.96 19.46
N LYS A 257 -2.25 -1.52 19.97
CA LYS A 257 -1.24 -0.76 19.22
C LYS A 257 -0.48 -1.64 18.25
N SER A 258 -0.36 -2.94 18.56
CA SER A 258 0.41 -3.87 17.75
C SER A 258 -0.18 -5.29 17.75
N ALA A 259 0.04 -6.01 16.65
CA ALA A 259 -0.27 -7.44 16.57
C ALA A 259 0.58 -8.28 17.55
N TYR A 260 1.76 -7.78 17.96
CA TYR A 260 2.57 -8.37 19.02
C TYR A 260 1.83 -8.38 20.36
N GLY A 261 1.30 -7.22 20.79
CA GLY A 261 0.55 -7.12 22.04
C GLY A 261 -0.66 -8.04 22.07
N LEU A 262 -1.40 -8.12 20.96
CA LEU A 262 -2.49 -9.08 20.79
C LEU A 262 -2.01 -10.54 20.91
N ARG A 263 -0.93 -10.90 20.21
CA ARG A 263 -0.37 -12.27 20.22
C ARG A 263 0.00 -12.71 21.63
N MET A 264 0.62 -11.82 22.42
CA MET A 264 1.04 -12.12 23.80
C MET A 264 -0.16 -12.41 24.73
N ASP A 265 -1.24 -11.63 24.61
CA ASP A 265 -2.45 -11.89 25.39
C ASP A 265 -3.14 -13.21 24.97
N LEU A 266 -3.17 -13.52 23.66
CA LEU A 266 -3.71 -14.78 23.16
C LEU A 266 -2.88 -16.00 23.59
N GLU A 267 -1.55 -15.88 23.59
CA GLU A 267 -0.65 -16.94 24.09
C GLU A 267 -0.85 -17.20 25.59
N ASN A 268 -1.04 -16.15 26.39
CA ASN A 268 -1.39 -16.28 27.80
C ASN A 268 -2.72 -17.03 28.00
N CYS A 269 -3.75 -16.68 27.22
CA CYS A 269 -5.02 -17.41 27.22
C CYS A 269 -4.82 -18.90 26.87
N LEU A 270 -4.03 -19.22 25.84
CA LEU A 270 -3.80 -20.62 25.44
C LEU A 270 -3.07 -21.39 26.53
N GLN A 271 -2.06 -20.79 27.15
CA GLN A 271 -1.33 -21.41 28.25
C GLN A 271 -2.25 -21.73 29.43
N GLN A 272 -3.05 -20.76 29.89
CA GLN A 272 -3.98 -20.97 31.00
C GLN A 272 -5.02 -22.04 30.68
N TRP A 273 -5.54 -22.06 29.44
CA TRP A 273 -6.48 -23.09 29.02
C TRP A 273 -5.84 -24.49 29.02
N GLU A 274 -4.59 -24.62 28.56
CA GLU A 274 -3.87 -25.91 28.56
C GLU A 274 -3.55 -26.40 29.98
N GLU A 275 -3.36 -25.49 30.94
CA GLU A 275 -3.10 -25.81 32.35
C GLU A 275 -4.40 -26.14 33.14
N ASN A 276 -5.45 -25.32 32.97
CA ASN A 276 -6.61 -25.31 33.87
C ASN A 276 -7.94 -25.64 33.18
N GLY A 277 -7.99 -25.70 31.85
CA GLY A 277 -9.22 -25.86 31.07
C GLY A 277 -10.13 -24.62 31.02
N ASP A 278 -9.65 -23.48 31.51
CA ASP A 278 -10.32 -22.18 31.49
C ASP A 278 -9.28 -21.04 31.42
N CYS A 279 -9.71 -19.83 31.09
CA CYS A 279 -8.87 -18.63 31.08
C CYS A 279 -9.32 -17.65 32.17
N GLU A 280 -8.50 -17.48 33.21
CA GLU A 280 -8.76 -16.48 34.23
C GLU A 280 -8.62 -15.06 33.67
N ARG A 281 -9.34 -14.13 34.29
CA ARG A 281 -9.30 -12.74 33.88
C ARG A 281 -7.97 -12.10 34.26
N PHE A 282 -7.29 -11.48 33.30
CA PHE A 282 -6.09 -10.68 33.51
C PHE A 282 -6.21 -9.31 32.84
N ARG A 283 -5.26 -8.42 33.13
CA ARG A 283 -5.21 -7.11 32.47
C ARG A 283 -4.59 -7.26 31.08
N ILE A 284 -5.39 -7.07 30.04
CA ILE A 284 -4.95 -7.14 28.64
C ILE A 284 -4.05 -5.97 28.23
N ALA A 285 -3.32 -6.16 27.13
CA ALA A 285 -2.44 -5.18 26.49
C ALA A 285 -1.29 -4.67 27.38
N GLN A 286 -0.84 -5.48 28.34
CA GLN A 286 0.29 -5.13 29.20
C GLN A 286 1.62 -5.09 28.44
N GLN A 287 1.77 -5.92 27.42
CA GLN A 287 2.96 -5.99 26.57
C GLN A 287 2.80 -5.22 25.25
N ASP A 288 1.73 -4.44 25.13
CA ASP A 288 1.40 -3.66 23.94
C ASP A 288 2.09 -2.28 23.97
N GLY A 289 3.42 -2.33 23.98
CA GLY A 289 4.27 -1.16 23.82
C GLY A 289 4.29 -0.67 22.36
N PRO A 290 4.66 0.60 22.10
CA PRO A 290 5.07 0.99 20.75
C PRO A 290 6.15 0.00 20.30
N LEU A 291 6.09 -0.48 19.04
CA LEU A 291 7.11 -1.37 18.49
C LEU A 291 8.48 -0.84 18.91
N LEU A 292 9.27 -1.67 19.59
CA LEU A 292 10.63 -1.37 20.06
C LEU A 292 11.57 -1.16 18.86
N LEU A 293 11.39 -0.04 18.17
CA LEU A 293 12.13 0.46 17.02
C LEU A 293 12.21 2.00 17.03
N GLU A 294 12.00 2.64 18.20
CA GLU A 294 12.60 3.95 18.46
C GLU A 294 14.10 3.74 18.77
N ILE A 295 14.89 3.43 17.74
CA ILE A 295 16.34 3.50 17.84
C ILE A 295 16.70 4.98 17.97
N ASN A 296 17.18 5.35 19.17
CA ASN A 296 18.00 6.52 19.49
C ASN A 296 17.98 7.65 18.44
N ARG A 297 17.02 8.57 18.57
CA ARG A 297 17.26 9.94 18.11
C ARG A 297 18.22 10.57 19.10
N ASP A 298 19.52 10.48 18.80
CA ASP A 298 20.55 11.20 19.54
C ASP A 298 20.17 12.67 19.63
N SER A 299 19.94 13.09 20.87
CA SER A 299 19.67 14.45 21.27
C SER A 299 20.93 15.30 21.12
N SER A 300 21.19 15.88 19.94
CA SER A 300 22.16 16.98 19.83
C SER A 300 22.09 17.88 18.59
N ASP A 301 21.08 17.77 17.71
CA ASP A 301 20.84 18.79 16.68
C ASP A 301 19.44 19.38 16.84
N LYS A 302 19.36 20.55 17.48
CA LYS A 302 18.17 21.41 17.37
C LYS A 302 18.22 22.06 15.98
N PRO A 303 17.30 21.76 15.05
CA PRO A 303 17.20 22.53 13.82
C PRO A 303 16.63 23.91 14.18
N ILE A 304 17.29 24.93 13.66
CA ILE A 304 16.82 26.32 13.67
C ILE A 304 15.42 26.33 13.03
N MET A 305 14.41 26.71 13.82
CA MET A 305 13.04 26.94 13.38
C MET A 305 13.02 28.12 12.40
N LEU A 306 13.01 27.81 11.10
CA LEU A 306 12.32 28.64 10.12
C LEU A 306 10.83 28.31 10.26
N SER A 307 10.02 29.34 10.50
CA SER A 307 8.58 29.23 10.69
C SER A 307 7.89 28.78 9.40
N GLU A 308 7.94 27.48 9.11
CA GLU A 308 6.89 26.81 8.36
C GLU A 308 5.84 26.37 9.39
N ARG A 309 4.62 26.90 9.27
CA ARG A 309 3.48 26.40 10.04
C ARG A 309 3.18 24.98 9.52
N THR A 310 3.75 23.97 10.16
CA THR A 310 3.67 22.57 9.70
C THR A 310 2.99 21.65 10.73
N GLU A 311 2.01 22.17 11.47
CA GLU A 311 1.14 21.37 12.34
C GLU A 311 -0.31 21.82 12.10
N PHE A 312 -1.04 21.05 11.28
CA PHE A 312 -2.49 21.15 11.23
C PHE A 312 -3.03 20.45 12.48
N GLU A 313 -3.23 21.20 13.56
CA GLU A 313 -4.20 20.84 14.58
C GLU A 313 -5.57 20.80 13.89
N THR A 314 -6.04 19.61 13.54
CA THR A 314 -7.44 19.42 13.15
C THR A 314 -8.29 19.62 14.39
N SER A 315 -8.83 20.82 14.58
CA SER A 315 -9.98 21.05 15.44
C SER A 315 -11.07 20.02 15.07
N GLU A 316 -11.48 19.20 16.03
CA GLU A 316 -12.50 18.13 15.88
C GLU A 316 -13.91 18.64 15.54
N THR A 317 -14.06 19.90 15.14
CA THR A 317 -15.35 20.59 15.02
C THR A 317 -15.52 21.24 13.65
N SER A 318 -15.58 20.40 12.61
CA SER A 318 -16.12 20.75 11.31
C SER A 318 -16.34 19.46 10.50
N ASN A 319 -17.28 19.45 9.56
CA ASN A 319 -17.33 18.52 8.41
C ASN A 319 -18.19 17.23 8.40
N GLY A 320 -19.42 17.26 8.93
CA GLY A 320 -20.45 16.30 8.46
C GLY A 320 -20.68 16.38 6.93
N TYR A 321 -20.60 17.58 6.34
CA TYR A 321 -20.77 17.80 4.90
C TYR A 321 -19.56 17.35 4.05
N SER A 322 -18.31 17.49 4.52
CA SER A 322 -17.14 16.98 3.76
C SER A 322 -17.16 15.46 3.68
N GLN A 323 -17.53 14.77 4.77
CA GLN A 323 -17.62 13.31 4.79
C GLN A 323 -18.63 12.77 3.77
N VAL A 324 -19.78 13.44 3.61
CA VAL A 324 -20.79 13.04 2.62
C VAL A 324 -20.28 13.21 1.18
N LEU A 325 -19.58 14.31 0.90
CA LEU A 325 -18.99 14.56 -0.43
C LEU A 325 -17.85 13.60 -0.75
N GLU A 326 -16.99 13.29 0.22
CA GLU A 326 -15.92 12.30 0.07
C GLU A 326 -16.49 10.91 -0.20
N LEU A 327 -17.52 10.50 0.56
CA LEU A 327 -18.19 9.22 0.36
C LEU A 327 -18.89 9.15 -1.01
N ALA A 328 -19.55 10.22 -1.44
CA ALA A 328 -20.15 10.29 -2.77
C ALA A 328 -19.11 10.10 -3.89
N ALA A 329 -17.91 10.70 -3.74
CA ALA A 329 -16.81 10.51 -4.68
C ALA A 329 -16.32 9.05 -4.71
N VAL A 330 -16.14 8.42 -3.54
CA VAL A 330 -15.78 7.01 -3.40
C VAL A 330 -16.80 6.12 -4.09
N MET A 331 -18.10 6.35 -3.86
CA MET A 331 -19.18 5.57 -4.47
C MET A 331 -19.20 5.71 -5.99
N ARG A 332 -19.04 6.94 -6.52
CA ARG A 332 -18.97 7.17 -7.98
C ARG A 332 -17.76 6.49 -8.62
N ALA A 333 -16.61 6.52 -7.96
CA ALA A 333 -15.43 5.82 -8.44
C ALA A 333 -15.63 4.29 -8.41
N SER A 334 -16.18 3.74 -7.33
CA SER A 334 -16.52 2.31 -7.23
C SER A 334 -17.53 1.88 -8.30
N GLN A 335 -18.51 2.73 -8.60
CA GLN A 335 -19.49 2.52 -9.66
C GLN A 335 -18.81 2.53 -11.04
N ALA A 336 -17.91 3.49 -11.29
CA ALA A 336 -17.13 3.53 -12.52
C ALA A 336 -16.34 2.23 -12.74
N PHE A 337 -15.66 1.70 -11.71
CA PHE A 337 -14.99 0.41 -11.78
C PHE A 337 -15.93 -0.77 -12.06
N SER A 338 -17.20 -0.67 -11.68
CA SER A 338 -18.18 -1.75 -11.84
C SER A 338 -18.93 -1.68 -13.19
N GLU A 339 -18.93 -0.53 -13.85
CA GLU A 339 -19.66 -0.29 -15.11
C GLU A 339 -18.75 -0.28 -16.35
N GLU A 340 -17.47 0.08 -16.19
CA GLU A 340 -16.58 0.25 -17.33
C GLU A 340 -15.79 -1.02 -17.65
N THR A 341 -15.79 -1.43 -18.92
CA THR A 341 -14.99 -2.56 -19.43
C THR A 341 -13.71 -2.12 -20.13
N ASP A 342 -13.62 -0.84 -20.53
CA ASP A 342 -12.46 -0.26 -21.19
C ASP A 342 -11.66 0.58 -20.20
N SER A 343 -10.36 0.27 -20.07
CA SER A 343 -9.49 0.93 -19.09
C SER A 343 -9.23 2.41 -19.41
N TYR A 344 -9.23 2.83 -20.67
CA TYR A 344 -9.07 4.25 -21.03
C TYR A 344 -10.33 5.06 -20.71
N HIS A 345 -11.51 4.49 -20.95
CA HIS A 345 -12.78 5.09 -20.56
C HIS A 345 -12.89 5.24 -19.04
N LEU A 346 -12.54 4.17 -18.29
CA LEU A 346 -12.49 4.22 -16.84
C LEU A 346 -11.53 5.31 -16.32
N LEU A 347 -10.32 5.39 -16.89
CA LEU A 347 -9.34 6.43 -16.54
C LEU A 347 -9.91 7.84 -16.73
N SER A 348 -10.58 8.08 -17.86
CA SER A 348 -11.25 9.35 -18.16
C SER A 348 -12.39 9.67 -17.19
N LYS A 349 -13.22 8.68 -16.84
CA LYS A 349 -14.33 8.81 -15.88
C LYS A 349 -13.81 9.11 -14.47
N LEU A 350 -12.75 8.43 -14.02
CA LEU A 350 -12.10 8.70 -12.74
C LEU A 350 -11.47 10.10 -12.69
N MET A 351 -10.78 10.53 -13.75
CA MET A 351 -10.23 11.89 -13.85
C MET A 351 -11.34 12.95 -13.85
N SER A 352 -12.47 12.68 -14.50
CA SER A 352 -13.65 13.57 -14.50
C SER A 352 -14.24 13.74 -13.09
N ILE A 353 -14.43 12.62 -12.37
CA ILE A 353 -14.87 12.65 -10.96
C ILE A 353 -13.86 13.44 -10.12
N LEU A 354 -12.57 13.24 -10.36
CA LEU A 354 -11.51 13.92 -9.62
C LEU A 354 -11.56 15.44 -9.80
N ILE A 355 -11.62 15.94 -11.05
CA ILE A 355 -11.65 17.39 -11.28
C ILE A 355 -12.92 18.02 -10.70
N GLU A 356 -14.05 17.32 -10.76
CA GLU A 356 -15.31 17.79 -10.19
C GLU A 356 -15.23 17.90 -8.66
N VAL A 357 -14.71 16.88 -7.99
CA VAL A 357 -14.53 16.86 -6.52
C VAL A 357 -13.51 17.91 -6.08
N ALA A 358 -12.45 18.09 -6.86
CA ALA A 358 -11.45 19.12 -6.60
C ALA A 358 -11.96 20.53 -6.86
N GLY A 359 -13.03 20.70 -7.65
CA GLY A 359 -13.41 21.98 -8.21
C GLY A 359 -12.39 22.51 -9.22
N ALA A 360 -11.64 21.63 -9.88
CA ALA A 360 -10.68 21.99 -10.91
C ALA A 360 -11.37 22.16 -12.27
N GLN A 361 -10.87 23.09 -13.09
CA GLN A 361 -11.29 23.23 -14.48
C GLN A 361 -10.47 22.36 -15.42
N ARG A 362 -9.21 22.09 -15.05
CA ARG A 362 -8.30 21.23 -15.80
C ARG A 362 -7.60 20.28 -14.83
N GLY A 363 -7.47 19.03 -15.24
CA GLY A 363 -6.68 18.02 -14.55
C GLY A 363 -5.79 17.27 -15.53
N CYS A 364 -4.55 17.03 -15.11
CA CYS A 364 -3.54 16.34 -15.90
C CYS A 364 -2.87 15.28 -15.02
N PHE A 365 -2.88 14.03 -15.48
CA PHE A 365 -2.15 12.94 -14.84
C PHE A 365 -0.89 12.64 -15.66
N VAL A 366 0.25 12.72 -14.98
CA VAL A 366 1.59 12.52 -15.54
C VAL A 366 2.19 11.27 -14.92
N ALA A 367 2.47 10.24 -15.72
CA ALA A 367 3.14 9.04 -15.26
C ALA A 367 4.66 9.13 -15.46
N ILE A 368 5.40 8.34 -14.69
CA ILE A 368 6.84 8.14 -14.89
C ILE A 368 7.04 6.84 -15.66
N ARG A 369 7.70 6.93 -16.82
CA ARG A 369 8.11 5.77 -17.64
C ARG A 369 9.60 5.86 -17.92
N SER A 370 10.36 4.83 -17.59
CA SER A 370 11.82 4.79 -17.83
C SER A 370 12.57 6.04 -17.34
N ALA A 371 12.16 6.58 -16.18
CA ALA A 371 12.64 7.81 -15.56
C ALA A 371 12.30 9.14 -16.29
N GLU A 372 11.44 9.12 -17.31
CA GLU A 372 10.90 10.31 -17.98
C GLU A 372 9.42 10.52 -17.61
N LEU A 373 8.97 11.78 -17.67
CA LEU A 373 7.59 12.19 -17.36
C LEU A 373 6.75 12.22 -18.63
N TYR A 374 5.63 11.49 -18.63
CA TYR A 374 4.68 11.42 -19.73
C TYR A 374 3.31 11.87 -19.28
N VAL A 375 2.70 12.79 -20.03
CA VAL A 375 1.30 13.18 -19.89
C VAL A 375 0.44 12.07 -20.46
N GLU A 376 -0.28 11.36 -19.59
CA GLU A 376 -1.07 10.18 -19.96
C GLU A 376 -2.55 10.51 -20.12
N GLN A 377 -3.04 11.50 -19.38
CA GLN A 377 -4.44 11.86 -19.42
C GLN A 377 -4.64 13.33 -19.07
N ILE A 378 -5.47 14.01 -19.84
CA ILE A 378 -5.96 15.36 -19.57
C ILE A 378 -7.48 15.31 -19.56
N VAL A 379 -8.09 16.05 -18.64
CA VAL A 379 -9.52 16.30 -18.63
C VAL A 379 -9.76 17.78 -18.34
N GLU A 380 -10.63 18.39 -19.13
CA GLU A 380 -11.13 19.74 -18.90
C GLU A 380 -12.64 19.69 -18.65
N ALA A 381 -13.13 20.53 -17.75
CA ALA A 381 -14.53 20.51 -17.31
C ALA A 381 -15.54 20.76 -18.47
N GLU A 382 -15.12 21.48 -19.52
CA GLU A 382 -15.99 21.90 -20.63
C GLU A 382 -15.68 21.17 -21.95
N SER A 383 -14.65 20.30 -21.99
CA SER A 383 -14.22 19.60 -23.20
C SER A 383 -14.26 18.08 -23.02
N ARG A 384 -14.93 17.38 -23.95
CA ARG A 384 -14.83 15.91 -24.06
C ARG A 384 -13.61 15.57 -24.90
N GLU A 385 -12.41 15.71 -24.32
CA GLU A 385 -11.20 15.23 -24.99
C GLU A 385 -11.17 13.70 -25.00
N GLN A 386 -10.68 13.12 -26.09
CA GLN A 386 -10.45 11.68 -26.17
C GLN A 386 -9.24 11.31 -25.30
N PRO A 387 -9.26 10.15 -24.62
CA PRO A 387 -8.13 9.70 -23.82
C PRO A 387 -6.87 9.61 -24.68
N LEU A 388 -5.75 10.15 -24.18
CA LEU A 388 -4.48 10.09 -24.87
C LEU A 388 -4.00 8.64 -24.93
N ARG A 389 -3.89 8.08 -26.14
CA ARG A 389 -3.33 6.73 -26.34
C ARG A 389 -1.83 6.84 -26.55
N GLY A 390 -1.06 6.33 -25.60
CA GLY A 390 0.41 6.22 -25.70
C GLY A 390 1.22 7.27 -24.94
N GLY A 391 0.58 8.31 -24.41
CA GLY A 391 1.21 9.37 -23.61
C GLY A 391 2.10 10.32 -24.43
N ILE A 392 2.24 11.56 -23.97
CA ILE A 392 3.07 12.60 -24.60
C ILE A 392 4.20 12.98 -23.62
N PRO A 393 5.48 13.01 -24.02
CA PRO A 393 6.56 13.50 -23.15
C PRO A 393 6.22 14.89 -22.60
N LEU A 394 6.39 15.11 -21.29
CA LEU A 394 6.05 16.38 -20.64
C LEU A 394 6.73 17.58 -21.30
N SER A 395 7.96 17.40 -21.79
CA SER A 395 8.73 18.42 -22.50
C SER A 395 8.09 18.90 -23.80
N GLN A 396 7.22 18.08 -24.41
CA GLN A 396 6.51 18.39 -25.65
C GLN A 396 5.08 18.90 -25.41
N TYR A 397 4.65 18.97 -24.15
CA TYR A 397 3.30 19.36 -23.79
C TYR A 397 3.29 20.74 -23.12
N GLU A 398 2.85 21.77 -23.86
CA GLU A 398 2.93 23.17 -23.44
C GLU A 398 1.69 23.70 -22.70
N ASN A 399 0.62 22.90 -22.61
CA ASN A 399 -0.66 23.31 -22.02
C ASN A 399 -0.75 23.12 -20.49
N VAL A 400 0.39 22.95 -19.81
CA VAL A 400 0.51 22.86 -18.34
C VAL A 400 1.81 23.49 -17.88
N CYS A 401 1.87 23.89 -16.60
CA CYS A 401 3.13 24.34 -16.01
C CYS A 401 4.07 23.16 -15.72
N GLN A 402 4.96 22.87 -16.66
CA GLN A 402 5.94 21.76 -16.58
C GLN A 402 6.85 21.87 -15.35
N ASN A 403 7.21 23.09 -14.93
CA ASN A 403 8.08 23.33 -13.79
C ASN A 403 7.43 22.97 -12.46
N ILE A 404 6.13 23.20 -12.29
CA ILE A 404 5.40 22.76 -11.09
C ILE A 404 5.39 21.23 -11.02
N ILE A 405 5.06 20.57 -12.14
CA ILE A 405 5.01 19.10 -12.22
C ILE A 405 6.38 18.50 -11.90
N SER A 406 7.44 19.05 -12.51
CA SER A 406 8.81 18.61 -12.30
C SER A 406 9.29 18.87 -10.87
N TYR A 407 8.91 20.02 -10.28
CA TYR A 407 9.20 20.31 -8.87
C TYR A 407 8.56 19.27 -7.94
N VAL A 408 7.28 18.96 -8.14
CA VAL A 408 6.56 17.93 -7.37
C VAL A 408 7.21 16.56 -7.54
N ALA A 409 7.60 16.21 -8.77
CA ALA A 409 8.26 14.94 -9.05
C ALA A 409 9.64 14.83 -8.36
N ILE A 410 10.45 15.88 -8.43
CA ILE A 410 11.79 15.91 -7.84
C ILE A 410 11.71 15.94 -6.31
N LYS A 411 10.85 16.79 -5.76
CA LYS A 411 10.75 16.97 -4.31
C LYS A 411 9.92 15.88 -3.65
N ARG A 412 9.05 15.19 -4.39
CA ARG A 412 8.04 14.25 -3.85
C ARG A 412 7.15 14.91 -2.77
N HIS A 413 6.89 16.21 -2.92
CA HIS A 413 6.02 16.99 -2.03
C HIS A 413 4.89 17.60 -2.86
N PHE A 414 3.70 17.67 -2.28
CA PHE A 414 2.61 18.38 -2.94
C PHE A 414 2.87 19.90 -2.94
N VAL A 415 2.28 20.58 -3.91
CA VAL A 415 2.31 22.03 -4.05
C VAL A 415 0.87 22.50 -4.12
N ILE A 416 0.49 23.43 -3.25
CA ILE A 416 -0.80 24.13 -3.31
C ILE A 416 -0.48 25.61 -3.43
N LEU A 417 -1.04 26.24 -4.46
CA LEU A 417 -1.00 27.68 -4.67
C LEU A 417 -2.46 28.16 -4.71
N GLU A 418 -2.79 29.13 -3.87
CA GLU A 418 -4.09 29.80 -3.85
C GLU A 418 -4.23 30.82 -4.98
N ASP A 419 -3.12 31.48 -5.37
CA ASP A 419 -3.02 32.38 -6.53
C ASP A 419 -1.65 32.23 -7.23
N ALA A 420 -1.50 31.20 -8.08
CA ALA A 420 -0.23 30.88 -8.74
C ALA A 420 0.35 32.03 -9.58
N ALA A 421 -0.49 32.97 -10.04
CA ALA A 421 -0.04 34.17 -10.74
C ALA A 421 0.59 35.24 -9.83
N ARG A 422 0.35 35.18 -8.51
CA ARG A 422 0.78 36.19 -7.53
C ARG A 422 1.70 35.65 -6.44
N GLU A 423 1.67 34.36 -6.16
CA GLU A 423 2.44 33.73 -5.08
C GLU A 423 3.24 32.51 -5.53
N GLY A 424 4.26 32.20 -4.75
CA GLY A 424 5.12 31.03 -4.95
C GLY A 424 6.28 31.25 -5.91
N LEU A 425 7.04 30.17 -6.11
CA LEU A 425 8.29 30.16 -6.88
C LEU A 425 8.08 30.23 -8.40
N PHE A 426 6.84 30.09 -8.87
CA PHE A 426 6.51 29.86 -10.29
C PHE A 426 5.90 31.08 -10.99
N THR A 427 5.85 32.25 -10.33
CA THR A 427 5.27 33.49 -10.90
C THR A 427 6.01 34.00 -12.16
N GLN A 428 7.28 33.63 -12.32
CA GLN A 428 8.09 33.97 -13.49
C GLN A 428 8.07 32.91 -14.60
N ASP A 429 7.32 31.82 -14.40
CA ASP A 429 7.18 30.77 -15.41
C ASP A 429 6.34 31.27 -16.59
N THR A 430 6.78 30.96 -17.82
CA THR A 430 6.12 31.42 -19.05
C THR A 430 4.66 31.00 -19.12
N TYR A 431 4.33 29.77 -18.70
CA TYR A 431 2.95 29.28 -18.70
C TYR A 431 2.10 30.06 -17.69
N VAL A 432 2.63 30.28 -16.47
CA VAL A 432 1.93 31.01 -15.40
C VAL A 432 1.68 32.46 -15.78
N GLN A 433 2.62 33.13 -16.44
CA GLN A 433 2.44 34.51 -16.90
C GLN A 433 1.38 34.63 -18.00
N LEU A 434 1.33 33.64 -18.90
CA LEU A 434 0.40 33.61 -20.02
C LEU A 434 -1.02 33.26 -19.59
N HIS A 435 -1.19 32.19 -18.81
CA HIS A 435 -2.50 31.64 -18.45
C HIS A 435 -3.05 32.17 -17.13
N LYS A 436 -2.19 32.75 -16.27
CA LYS A 436 -2.52 33.33 -14.95
C LYS A 436 -3.45 32.43 -14.12
N PRO A 437 -3.06 31.17 -13.87
CA PRO A 437 -3.88 30.29 -13.07
C PRO A 437 -4.06 30.85 -11.66
N LYS A 438 -5.27 30.73 -11.11
CA LYS A 438 -5.55 31.16 -9.74
C LYS A 438 -5.15 30.05 -8.79
N SER A 439 -5.93 28.97 -8.69
CA SER A 439 -5.55 27.84 -7.85
C SER A 439 -4.78 26.79 -8.65
N VAL A 440 -3.68 26.29 -8.09
CA VAL A 440 -2.92 25.13 -8.64
C VAL A 440 -2.66 24.11 -7.53
N LEU A 441 -2.89 22.83 -7.84
CA LEU A 441 -2.48 21.70 -7.00
C LEU A 441 -1.59 20.76 -7.82
N GLY A 442 -0.39 20.50 -7.32
CA GLY A 442 0.45 19.40 -7.77
C GLY A 442 0.55 18.34 -6.69
N LEU A 443 0.18 17.11 -6.99
CA LEU A 443 0.07 16.01 -6.04
C LEU A 443 0.95 14.83 -6.47
N PRO A 444 1.95 14.41 -5.66
CA PRO A 444 2.74 13.24 -5.98
C PRO A 444 1.90 11.97 -5.76
N ILE A 445 2.01 11.02 -6.69
CA ILE A 445 1.38 9.72 -6.58
C ILE A 445 2.48 8.71 -6.35
N ILE A 446 2.49 8.15 -5.14
CA ILE A 446 3.46 7.16 -4.71
C ILE A 446 2.75 5.83 -4.59
N ALA A 447 3.39 4.78 -5.09
CA ALA A 447 2.99 3.39 -4.87
C ALA A 447 4.23 2.62 -4.43
N GLN A 448 4.10 1.83 -3.37
CA GLN A 448 5.17 1.00 -2.84
C GLN A 448 6.46 1.77 -2.51
N GLY A 449 6.33 3.05 -2.14
CA GLY A 449 7.44 3.93 -1.79
C GLY A 449 8.15 4.61 -2.94
N GLU A 450 7.78 4.29 -4.17
CA GLU A 450 8.29 4.93 -5.38
C GLU A 450 7.27 5.89 -5.98
N LEU A 451 7.78 7.00 -6.49
CA LEU A 451 6.97 7.96 -7.23
C LEU A 451 6.54 7.32 -8.56
N GLN A 452 5.24 7.16 -8.74
CA GLN A 452 4.64 6.60 -9.95
C GLN A 452 4.21 7.70 -10.93
N GLY A 453 3.88 8.87 -10.41
CA GLY A 453 3.40 9.98 -11.22
C GLY A 453 3.08 11.22 -10.41
N VAL A 454 2.57 12.22 -11.11
CA VAL A 454 2.12 13.50 -10.57
C VAL A 454 0.74 13.81 -11.14
N LEU A 455 -0.19 14.17 -10.27
CA LEU A 455 -1.46 14.76 -10.65
C LEU A 455 -1.35 16.28 -10.54
N TYR A 456 -1.67 16.97 -11.62
CA TYR A 456 -1.68 18.44 -11.70
C TYR A 456 -3.12 18.91 -11.93
N LEU A 457 -3.62 19.80 -11.07
CA LEU A 457 -4.95 20.40 -11.17
C LEU A 457 -4.85 21.93 -11.21
N GLU A 458 -5.73 22.54 -11.98
CA GLU A 458 -5.77 23.98 -12.20
C GLU A 458 -7.20 24.51 -12.15
N ASN A 459 -7.39 25.67 -11.52
CA ASN A 459 -8.61 26.46 -11.56
C ASN A 459 -8.27 27.94 -11.80
N ASN A 460 -8.85 28.52 -12.84
CA ASN A 460 -8.58 29.89 -13.29
C ASN A 460 -9.66 30.89 -12.82
N LEU A 461 -10.76 30.40 -12.26
CA LEU A 461 -11.90 31.21 -11.81
C LEU A 461 -11.77 31.64 -10.34
N THR A 462 -11.32 30.73 -9.47
CA THR A 462 -11.38 30.92 -8.02
C THR A 462 -10.02 30.63 -7.37
N SER A 463 -9.63 31.49 -6.43
CA SER A 463 -8.44 31.32 -5.59
C SER A 463 -8.74 30.46 -4.36
N GLY A 464 -7.76 29.70 -3.89
CA GLY A 464 -7.90 28.86 -2.68
C GLY A 464 -8.89 27.70 -2.79
N VAL A 465 -9.13 27.17 -4.00
CA VAL A 465 -10.11 26.09 -4.23
C VAL A 465 -9.64 24.74 -3.65
N PHE A 466 -8.33 24.50 -3.67
CA PHE A 466 -7.73 23.24 -3.23
C PHE A 466 -7.45 23.27 -1.73
N ALA A 467 -8.50 23.14 -0.92
CA ALA A 467 -8.38 23.06 0.54
C ALA A 467 -7.74 21.74 1.00
N ALA A 468 -6.91 21.81 2.05
CA ALA A 468 -6.20 20.67 2.62
C ALA A 468 -7.13 19.52 3.06
N GLU A 469 -8.34 19.86 3.50
CA GLU A 469 -9.36 18.90 3.95
C GLU A 469 -9.76 17.89 2.86
N ARG A 470 -9.66 18.27 1.58
CA ARG A 470 -10.05 17.41 0.43
C ARG A 470 -8.89 16.57 -0.10
N LEU A 471 -7.67 16.72 0.42
CA LEU A 471 -6.51 16.00 -0.10
C LEU A 471 -6.64 14.48 0.04
N GLY A 472 -7.31 13.98 1.08
CA GLY A 472 -7.53 12.54 1.26
C GLY A 472 -8.28 11.89 0.09
N VAL A 473 -9.41 12.47 -0.32
CA VAL A 473 -10.20 11.96 -1.46
C VAL A 473 -9.47 12.13 -2.79
N LEU A 474 -8.74 13.24 -2.97
CA LEU A 474 -7.95 13.47 -4.18
C LEU A 474 -6.79 12.47 -4.30
N HIS A 475 -6.04 12.22 -3.23
CA HIS A 475 -5.03 11.17 -3.19
C HIS A 475 -5.63 9.81 -3.50
N MET A 476 -6.79 9.48 -2.92
CA MET A 476 -7.45 8.20 -3.19
C MET A 476 -7.78 8.02 -4.67
N LEU A 477 -8.45 9.00 -5.28
CA LEU A 477 -8.80 8.94 -6.71
C LEU A 477 -7.54 8.90 -7.58
N ALA A 478 -6.52 9.68 -7.25
CA ALA A 478 -5.22 9.68 -7.93
C ALA A 478 -4.55 8.30 -7.88
N SER A 479 -4.60 7.60 -6.74
CA SER A 479 -4.12 6.21 -6.63
C SER A 479 -4.93 5.25 -7.51
N GLN A 480 -6.26 5.41 -7.60
CA GLN A 480 -7.08 4.58 -8.50
C GLN A 480 -6.73 4.80 -9.98
N ILE A 481 -6.54 6.05 -10.38
CA ILE A 481 -6.05 6.43 -11.72
C ILE A 481 -4.72 5.72 -12.00
N ASN A 482 -3.80 5.75 -11.03
CA ASN A 482 -2.52 5.05 -11.15
C ASN A 482 -2.68 3.52 -11.28
N TYR A 483 -3.59 2.89 -10.54
CA TYR A 483 -3.87 1.45 -10.69
C TYR A 483 -4.33 1.11 -12.11
N VAL A 484 -5.27 1.87 -12.66
CA VAL A 484 -5.77 1.68 -14.03
C VAL A 484 -4.65 1.91 -15.05
N GLN A 485 -3.81 2.93 -14.83
CA GLN A 485 -2.65 3.18 -15.70
C GLN A 485 -1.64 2.04 -15.70
N ARG A 486 -1.35 1.47 -14.53
CA ARG A 486 -0.44 0.32 -14.41
C ARG A 486 -0.98 -0.88 -15.17
N LEU A 487 -2.29 -1.15 -15.07
CA LEU A 487 -2.94 -2.21 -15.84
C LEU A 487 -2.77 -2.01 -17.36
N LEU A 488 -2.90 -0.78 -17.86
CA LEU A 488 -2.65 -0.46 -19.27
C LEU A 488 -1.20 -0.78 -19.69
N GLY A 489 -0.22 -0.56 -18.81
CA GLY A 489 1.18 -0.95 -19.04
C GLY A 489 1.37 -2.46 -19.21
N TYR A 490 0.67 -3.27 -18.41
CA TYR A 490 0.68 -4.74 -18.55
C TYR A 490 0.05 -5.21 -19.87
N TYR A 491 -0.94 -4.48 -20.40
CA TYR A 491 -1.51 -4.79 -21.71
C TYR A 491 -0.67 -4.33 -22.91
N GLY A 492 0.08 -3.24 -22.75
CA GLY A 492 0.97 -2.70 -23.81
C GLY A 492 2.28 -3.47 -23.97
N SER A 493 2.71 -4.21 -22.95
CA SER A 493 3.94 -5.01 -22.97
C SER A 493 3.72 -6.30 -23.77
N SER A 494 4.38 -6.44 -24.93
CA SER A 494 4.32 -7.64 -25.78
C SER A 494 5.17 -8.82 -25.27
N GLN A 495 5.71 -8.72 -24.05
CA GLN A 495 6.53 -9.77 -23.43
C GLN A 495 5.73 -10.48 -22.34
N SER A 496 6.00 -11.79 -22.18
CA SER A 496 5.56 -12.55 -21.01
C SER A 496 5.83 -11.74 -19.75
N ILE A 497 4.84 -11.64 -18.87
CA ILE A 497 5.01 -11.08 -17.53
C ILE A 497 6.03 -12.01 -16.86
N GLN A 498 7.29 -11.58 -16.82
CA GLN A 498 8.39 -12.38 -16.29
C GLN A 498 8.18 -12.63 -14.79
N GLU A 499 8.81 -13.70 -14.31
CA GLU A 499 8.87 -14.14 -12.91
C GLU A 499 8.92 -12.97 -11.92
N PRO A 500 8.37 -13.13 -10.70
CA PRO A 500 8.63 -12.16 -9.65
C PRO A 500 10.15 -12.08 -9.56
N LYS A 501 10.72 -10.88 -9.38
CA LYS A 501 12.16 -10.76 -9.16
C LYS A 501 12.53 -11.56 -7.91
N ILE A 502 12.79 -12.86 -8.07
CA ILE A 502 13.28 -13.77 -7.03
C ILE A 502 14.65 -13.23 -6.71
N GLY A 503 14.76 -12.55 -5.58
CA GLY A 503 16.00 -11.91 -5.18
C GLY A 503 16.26 -10.61 -5.96
N GLY A 504 15.48 -9.58 -5.66
CA GLY A 504 16.02 -8.23 -5.61
C GLY A 504 17.01 -8.09 -4.45
N ALA A 505 18.12 -8.82 -4.48
CA ALA A 505 19.36 -8.17 -4.07
C ALA A 505 19.46 -6.95 -4.97
N LEU A 506 19.53 -5.75 -4.39
CA LEU A 506 19.75 -4.45 -5.04
C LEU A 506 20.67 -4.59 -6.27
N THR A 507 20.05 -4.86 -7.42
CA THR A 507 20.71 -4.96 -8.72
C THR A 507 19.75 -4.37 -9.75
N SER A 508 19.34 -3.13 -9.51
CA SER A 508 19.39 -2.16 -10.61
C SER A 508 20.77 -2.31 -11.26
N PRO A 509 20.93 -2.21 -12.60
CA PRO A 509 22.26 -2.14 -13.17
C PRO A 509 22.97 -0.99 -12.48
N ILE A 510 23.91 -1.30 -11.59
CA ILE A 510 24.69 -0.30 -10.86
C ILE A 510 25.31 0.51 -11.97
N VAL A 511 24.89 1.77 -12.11
CA VAL A 511 25.57 2.71 -12.99
C VAL A 511 27.05 2.59 -12.62
N PRO A 512 27.93 2.15 -13.54
CA PRO A 512 29.28 1.76 -13.17
C PRO A 512 29.94 2.88 -12.37
N LEU A 513 30.55 2.49 -11.24
CA LEU A 513 31.31 3.43 -10.45
C LEU A 513 32.48 3.91 -11.29
N THR A 514 32.70 5.22 -11.30
CA THR A 514 33.89 5.81 -11.90
C THR A 514 35.12 5.40 -11.09
N GLU A 515 36.30 5.38 -11.71
CA GLU A 515 37.56 5.06 -10.99
C GLU A 515 37.72 5.91 -9.72
N ARG A 516 37.34 7.20 -9.76
CA ARG A 516 37.38 8.08 -8.59
C ARG A 516 36.39 7.72 -7.49
N GLU A 517 35.21 7.21 -7.85
CA GLU A 517 34.26 6.71 -6.86
C GLU A 517 34.76 5.40 -6.23
N ILE A 518 35.44 4.53 -6.99
CA ILE A 518 36.05 3.29 -6.49
C ILE A 518 37.21 3.60 -5.53
N GLU A 519 38.09 4.53 -5.87
CA GLU A 519 39.19 4.96 -4.98
C GLU A 519 38.66 5.57 -3.68
N VAL A 520 37.64 6.43 -3.76
CA VAL A 520 36.96 6.98 -2.57
C VAL A 520 36.35 5.86 -1.73
N LEU A 521 35.74 4.85 -2.35
CA LEU A 521 35.16 3.69 -1.67
C LEU A 521 36.20 2.83 -0.96
N GLN A 522 37.37 2.64 -1.56
CA GLN A 522 38.49 1.89 -0.97
C GLN A 522 39.02 2.58 0.29
N TRP A 523 39.31 3.89 0.21
CA TRP A 523 39.74 4.64 1.39
C TRP A 523 38.62 4.79 2.42
N MET A 524 37.36 4.77 1.97
CA MET A 524 36.21 4.69 2.88
C MET A 524 36.19 3.39 3.69
N ALA A 525 36.44 2.27 3.03
CA ALA A 525 36.53 0.94 3.66
C ALA A 525 37.74 0.84 4.62
N ALA A 526 38.85 1.52 4.31
CA ALA A 526 40.01 1.63 5.18
C ALA A 526 39.84 2.58 6.39
N GLY A 527 38.67 3.21 6.56
CA GLY A 527 38.34 4.01 7.74
C GLY A 527 38.78 5.49 7.70
N LEU A 528 39.35 5.99 6.59
CA LEU A 528 39.87 7.36 6.51
C LEU A 528 38.75 8.43 6.49
N SER A 529 38.92 9.53 7.20
CA SER A 529 38.00 10.68 7.15
C SER A 529 38.00 11.40 5.79
N ASN A 530 36.97 12.20 5.53
CA ASN A 530 36.87 12.94 4.25
C ASN A 530 38.05 13.90 4.01
N LYS A 531 38.70 14.41 5.08
CA LYS A 531 39.89 15.25 4.97
C LYS A 531 41.13 14.43 4.58
N GLU A 532 41.26 13.23 5.11
CA GLU A 532 42.38 12.32 4.79
C GLU A 532 42.25 11.74 3.38
N ILE A 533 41.03 11.38 2.97
CA ILE A 533 40.74 10.96 1.59
C ILE A 533 41.08 12.10 0.61
N ALA A 534 40.70 13.33 0.94
CA ALA A 534 41.00 14.51 0.13
C ALA A 534 42.51 14.73 -0.07
N VAL A 535 43.31 14.55 0.99
CA VAL A 535 44.78 14.65 0.91
C VAL A 535 45.36 13.52 0.05
N ARG A 536 44.90 12.28 0.24
CA ARG A 536 45.47 11.10 -0.43
C ARG A 536 45.12 11.01 -1.91
N LEU A 537 43.94 11.52 -2.30
CA LEU A 537 43.50 11.59 -3.69
C LEU A 537 43.76 12.96 -4.35
N VAL A 538 44.49 13.86 -3.68
CA VAL A 538 44.85 15.20 -4.18
C VAL A 538 43.62 15.96 -4.70
N MET A 539 42.58 16.07 -3.86
CA MET A 539 41.33 16.76 -4.19
C MET A 539 40.78 17.54 -2.99
N SER A 540 39.75 18.39 -3.19
CA SER A 540 39.13 19.11 -2.08
C SER A 540 38.18 18.21 -1.27
N ALA A 541 38.02 18.48 0.03
CA ALA A 541 37.04 17.77 0.86
C ALA A 541 35.59 17.94 0.38
N GLY A 542 35.28 19.04 -0.32
CA GLY A 542 33.99 19.23 -1.00
C GLY A 542 33.80 18.28 -2.17
N THR A 543 34.85 18.03 -2.94
CA THR A 543 34.87 17.07 -4.06
C THR A 543 34.68 15.64 -3.56
N VAL A 544 35.33 15.25 -2.44
CA VAL A 544 35.10 13.95 -1.79
C VAL A 544 33.63 13.77 -1.42
N LYS A 545 32.98 14.79 -0.84
CA LYS A 545 31.54 14.73 -0.51
C LYS A 545 30.66 14.54 -1.74
N VAL A 546 31.01 15.14 -2.89
CA VAL A 546 30.28 14.93 -4.15
C VAL A 546 30.41 13.49 -4.64
N HIS A 547 31.64 12.93 -4.64
CA HIS A 547 31.86 11.53 -4.99
C HIS A 547 31.14 10.57 -4.04
N MET A 548 31.16 10.85 -2.73
CA MET A 548 30.39 10.06 -1.76
C MET A 548 28.88 10.13 -2.01
N ARG A 549 28.34 11.31 -2.31
CA ARG A 549 26.90 11.47 -2.61
C ARG A 549 26.50 10.70 -3.86
N ASN A 550 27.31 10.77 -4.92
CA ASN A 550 27.06 10.03 -6.15
C ASN A 550 27.18 8.52 -5.93
N LEU A 551 28.21 8.09 -5.19
CA LEU A 551 28.40 6.69 -4.80
C LEU A 551 27.23 6.16 -3.95
N PHE A 552 26.74 6.96 -2.99
CA PHE A 552 25.57 6.64 -2.18
C PHE A 552 24.31 6.50 -3.03
N GLY A 553 24.11 7.39 -4.00
CA GLY A 553 23.03 7.29 -4.97
C GLY A 553 23.12 6.02 -5.82
N LYS A 554 24.31 5.69 -6.34
CA LYS A 554 24.55 4.51 -7.19
C LYS A 554 24.45 3.18 -6.43
N LEU A 555 24.82 3.16 -5.15
CA LEU A 555 24.72 1.99 -4.28
C LEU A 555 23.40 1.94 -3.49
N HIS A 556 22.50 2.92 -3.66
CA HIS A 556 21.24 3.06 -2.93
C HIS A 556 21.38 2.99 -1.39
N VAL A 557 22.43 3.63 -0.87
CA VAL A 557 22.73 3.70 0.57
C VAL A 557 22.72 5.14 1.04
N ASN A 558 22.43 5.37 2.32
CA ASN A 558 22.37 6.70 2.91
C ASN A 558 23.53 7.01 3.87
N ASN A 559 24.41 6.04 4.12
CA ASN A 559 25.53 6.21 5.02
C ASN A 559 26.75 5.39 4.60
N ARG A 560 27.90 5.81 5.15
CA ARG A 560 29.21 5.25 4.83
C ARG A 560 29.36 3.78 5.21
N VAL A 561 28.83 3.36 6.36
CA VAL A 561 28.95 1.97 6.84
C VAL A 561 28.22 1.04 5.88
N ARG A 562 26.98 1.38 5.52
CA ARG A 562 26.18 0.63 4.54
C ARG A 562 26.83 0.64 3.15
N ALA A 563 27.44 1.75 2.73
CA ALA A 563 28.16 1.81 1.46
C ALA A 563 29.32 0.79 1.40
N VAL A 564 30.10 0.67 2.48
CA VAL A 564 31.18 -0.31 2.58
C VAL A 564 30.64 -1.74 2.64
N THR A 565 29.57 -1.98 3.41
CA THR A 565 28.92 -3.30 3.50
C THR A 565 28.38 -3.76 2.14
N VAL A 566 27.66 -2.88 1.44
CA VAL A 566 27.09 -3.16 0.11
C VAL A 566 28.20 -3.35 -0.92
N ALA A 567 29.25 -2.52 -0.91
CA ALA A 567 30.40 -2.69 -1.78
C ALA A 567 31.16 -4.01 -1.57
N THR A 568 31.23 -4.48 -0.32
CA THR A 568 31.83 -5.77 0.04
C THR A 568 30.97 -6.93 -0.47
N GLN A 569 29.65 -6.86 -0.31
CA GLN A 569 28.71 -7.88 -0.82
C GLN A 569 28.72 -7.99 -2.35
N LEU A 570 29.00 -6.87 -3.04
CA LEU A 570 29.05 -6.78 -4.50
C LEU A 570 30.44 -7.04 -5.10
N ASN A 571 31.43 -7.45 -4.27
CA ASN A 571 32.83 -7.66 -4.70
C ASN A 571 33.48 -6.46 -5.41
N LEU A 572 33.06 -5.23 -5.08
CA LEU A 572 33.60 -3.99 -5.67
C LEU A 572 34.94 -3.56 -5.04
N LEU A 573 35.30 -4.14 -3.89
CA LEU A 573 36.57 -3.92 -3.21
C LEU A 573 37.52 -5.06 -3.58
N GLN A 574 38.30 -4.90 -4.65
CA GLN A 574 39.34 -5.88 -4.98
C GLN A 574 40.38 -5.93 -3.85
N ALA A 575 40.71 -7.14 -3.39
CA ALA A 575 41.84 -7.38 -2.52
C ALA A 575 43.15 -7.15 -3.29
N THR A 576 43.58 -5.89 -3.37
CA THR A 576 44.96 -5.55 -3.70
C THR A 576 45.66 -5.12 -2.40
N PRO A 577 46.88 -5.59 -2.13
CA PRO A 577 47.61 -5.18 -0.94
C PRO A 577 47.88 -3.69 -1.06
N ILE A 578 47.40 -2.93 -0.07
CA ILE A 578 47.73 -1.53 0.10
C ILE A 578 49.25 -1.50 0.33
N ALA A 579 50.03 -1.15 -0.70
CA ALA A 579 51.42 -0.78 -0.51
C ALA A 579 51.44 0.50 0.32
N GLU A 580 52.21 0.48 1.41
CA GLU A 580 52.33 1.53 2.44
C GLU A 580 52.62 2.92 1.85
#